data_AF-A0A661CE24-F1
#
_entry.id   AF-A0A661CE24-F1
#
_cell.length_a   1.000
_cell.length_b   1.000
_cell.length_c   1.000
_cell.angle_alpha   90.00
_cell.angle_beta   90.00
_cell.angle_gamma   90.00
#
_symmetry.space_group_name_H-M   'P 1'
#
loop_
_entity.id
_entity.type
_entity.pdbx_description
1 polymer ?
#
loop_
_entity_poly.entity_id
_entity_poly.type
_entity_poly.pdbx_seq_one_letter_code
_entity_poly.pdbx_strand_id
1 'polypeptide(L)'
;MFHSVPYQVSSPSHKASEDGQPVLMVHALGEMRFRVSAGKHTLTGKFGILKGAYSAENKYPTDGVEFSALIQGEKSQERILFKRFLNPHIVEPDRGLQNLPTISFEIEQNAELVLRTHPGAANNPQCDWSFWNAVRIEEN
;
A
#
# COMPACT_ATOMS: atom_id res chain seq x y z
N MET A 1 -10.21 -8.30 -1.78
CA MET A 1 -9.87 -8.53 -3.21
C MET A 1 -9.88 -7.18 -3.94
N PHE A 2 -9.00 -6.98 -4.93
CA PHE A 2 -8.88 -5.70 -5.65
C PHE A 2 -10.02 -5.47 -6.65
N HIS A 3 -10.41 -4.21 -6.85
CA HIS A 3 -11.33 -3.82 -7.91
C HIS A 3 -10.57 -3.37 -9.17
N SER A 4 -9.47 -2.64 -8.99
CA SER A 4 -8.51 -2.34 -10.05
C SER A 4 -7.38 -3.36 -9.99
N VAL A 5 -7.00 -3.95 -11.13
CA VAL A 5 -5.94 -4.97 -11.18
C VAL A 5 -4.60 -4.29 -11.46
N PRO A 6 -3.58 -4.45 -10.59
CA PRO A 6 -2.25 -3.95 -10.90
C PRO A 6 -1.67 -4.73 -12.08
N TYR A 7 -1.02 -4.04 -13.01
CA TYR A 7 -0.34 -4.71 -14.12
C TYR A 7 1.01 -5.30 -13.69
N GLN A 8 1.57 -4.80 -12.58
CA GLN A 8 2.81 -5.30 -11.98
C GLN A 8 2.73 -5.20 -10.45
N VAL A 9 3.23 -6.24 -9.78
CA VAL A 9 3.52 -6.24 -8.35
C VAL A 9 4.99 -6.61 -8.18
N SER A 10 5.77 -5.76 -7.52
CA SER A 10 7.15 -6.07 -7.12
C SER A 10 7.17 -6.57 -5.67
N SER A 11 8.15 -7.42 -5.38
CA SER A 11 8.31 -8.20 -4.14
C SER A 11 7.45 -9.45 -4.00
N PRO A 12 7.86 -10.39 -3.10
CA PRO A 12 7.04 -11.52 -2.73
C PRO A 12 5.65 -11.05 -2.31
N SER A 13 4.65 -11.59 -2.99
CA SER A 13 3.24 -11.31 -2.68
C SER A 13 2.44 -12.60 -2.71
N HIS A 14 1.46 -12.69 -1.82
CA HIS A 14 0.54 -13.82 -1.77
C HIS A 14 -0.79 -13.40 -1.17
N LYS A 15 -1.83 -14.21 -1.40
CA LYS A 15 -3.13 -14.02 -0.76
C LYS A 15 -3.01 -14.39 0.71
N ALA A 16 -3.45 -13.49 1.58
CA ALA A 16 -3.54 -13.70 3.02
C ALA A 16 -4.94 -13.34 3.51
N SER A 17 -5.17 -13.48 4.81
CA SER A 17 -6.40 -13.05 5.47
C SER A 17 -6.06 -12.20 6.69
N GLU A 18 -6.73 -11.06 6.83
CA GLU A 18 -6.66 -10.20 8.02
C GLU A 18 -8.10 -9.93 8.48
N ASP A 19 -8.43 -10.20 9.75
CA ASP A 19 -9.78 -10.08 10.30
C ASP A 19 -10.89 -10.74 9.43
N GLY A 20 -10.59 -11.92 8.88
CA GLY A 20 -11.49 -12.66 7.99
C GLY A 20 -11.67 -12.06 6.59
N GLN A 21 -10.94 -10.99 6.24
CA GLN A 21 -10.97 -10.36 4.93
C GLN A 21 -9.79 -10.84 4.07
N PRO A 22 -10.03 -11.27 2.81
CA PRO A 22 -8.94 -11.62 1.91
C PRO A 22 -8.17 -10.37 1.47
N VAL A 23 -6.87 -10.36 1.75
CA VAL A 23 -5.93 -9.28 1.41
C VAL A 23 -4.83 -9.80 0.49
N LEU A 24 -4.20 -8.91 -0.28
CA LEU A 24 -2.93 -9.23 -0.92
C LEU A 24 -1.82 -8.72 -0.02
N MET A 25 -1.10 -9.65 0.59
CA MET A 25 0.13 -9.34 1.28
C MET A 25 1.20 -9.04 0.24
N VAL A 26 1.89 -7.93 0.43
CA VAL A 26 3.00 -7.45 -0.39
C VAL A 26 4.14 -7.13 0.58
N HIS A 27 5.22 -7.88 0.50
CA HIS A 27 6.35 -7.66 1.39
C HIS A 27 7.06 -6.34 1.06
N ALA A 28 7.42 -5.53 2.07
CA ALA A 28 8.25 -4.36 1.82
C ALA A 28 9.70 -4.78 1.45
N LEU A 29 10.40 -4.20 0.50
CA LEU A 29 10.10 -3.11 -0.43
C LEU A 29 9.17 -3.58 -1.57
N GLY A 30 7.89 -3.21 -1.56
CA GLY A 30 6.93 -3.70 -2.55
C GLY A 30 6.18 -2.58 -3.24
N GLU A 31 5.93 -2.73 -4.54
CA GLU A 31 5.16 -1.79 -5.34
C GLU A 31 4.03 -2.51 -6.08
N MET A 32 2.87 -1.87 -6.17
CA MET A 32 1.80 -2.25 -7.08
C MET A 32 1.58 -1.11 -8.07
N ARG A 33 1.69 -1.41 -9.36
CA ARG A 33 1.62 -0.42 -10.43
C ARG A 33 0.33 -0.58 -11.22
N PHE A 34 -0.32 0.54 -11.48
CA PHE A 34 -1.58 0.65 -12.21
C PHE A 34 -1.41 1.67 -13.34
N ARG A 35 -1.95 1.35 -14.52
CA ARG A 35 -2.02 2.32 -15.62
C ARG A 35 -3.22 3.24 -15.40
N VAL A 36 -3.03 4.53 -15.60
CA VAL A 36 -4.08 5.53 -15.45
C VAL A 36 -4.07 6.46 -16.66
N SER A 37 -5.24 6.63 -17.29
CA SER A 37 -5.46 7.51 -18.46
C SER A 37 -5.45 8.97 -18.05
N ALA A 38 -5.10 9.88 -18.98
CA ALA A 38 -5.35 11.30 -18.80
C ALA A 38 -6.81 11.56 -18.37
N GLY A 39 -7.03 12.41 -17.36
CA GLY A 39 -8.35 12.69 -16.80
C GLY A 39 -8.36 12.87 -15.29
N LYS A 40 -9.57 12.97 -14.74
CA LYS A 40 -9.83 13.06 -13.29
C LYS A 40 -10.14 11.68 -12.74
N HIS A 41 -9.57 11.39 -11.59
CA HIS A 41 -9.66 10.08 -10.97
C HIS A 41 -9.89 10.19 -9.47
N THR A 42 -10.47 9.13 -8.91
CA THR A 42 -10.56 8.92 -7.47
C THR A 42 -9.92 7.59 -7.09
N LEU A 43 -9.02 7.64 -6.08
CA LEU A 43 -8.40 6.48 -5.45
C LEU A 43 -9.05 6.23 -4.09
N THR A 44 -9.50 5.00 -3.88
CA THR A 44 -9.90 4.46 -2.57
C THR A 44 -9.27 3.08 -2.35
N GLY A 45 -9.23 2.66 -1.09
CA GLY A 45 -8.70 1.35 -0.76
C GLY A 45 -8.44 1.18 0.73
N LYS A 46 -7.85 0.05 1.07
CA LYS A 46 -7.52 -0.37 2.43
C LYS A 46 -6.10 -0.90 2.46
N PHE A 47 -5.42 -0.70 3.56
CA PHE A 47 -4.03 -1.12 3.75
C PHE A 47 -3.77 -1.43 5.22
N GLY A 48 -2.64 -2.06 5.51
CA GLY A 48 -2.25 -2.36 6.87
C GLY A 48 -1.09 -3.33 6.93
N ILE A 49 -0.80 -3.79 8.14
CA ILE A 49 0.22 -4.79 8.41
C ILE A 49 -0.47 -6.01 9.04
N LEU A 50 -0.15 -7.22 8.59
CA LEU A 50 -0.77 -8.44 9.11
C LEU A 50 -0.52 -8.59 10.62
N LYS A 51 -1.52 -9.07 11.37
CA LYS A 51 -1.40 -9.25 12.83
C LYS A 51 -0.19 -10.08 13.26
N GLY A 52 0.18 -11.09 12.47
CA GLY A 52 1.34 -11.93 12.75
C GLY A 52 2.67 -11.15 12.76
N ALA A 53 2.78 -10.04 12.03
CA ALA A 53 4.01 -9.27 11.92
C ALA A 53 4.35 -8.50 13.20
N TYR A 54 3.36 -8.03 13.97
CA TYR A 54 3.56 -7.28 15.21
C TYR A 54 3.10 -8.05 16.47
N SER A 55 2.82 -9.34 16.33
CA SER A 55 2.46 -10.21 17.46
C SER A 55 3.61 -10.33 18.45
N ALA A 56 3.30 -10.42 19.75
CA ALA A 56 4.29 -10.67 20.81
C ALA A 56 4.99 -12.03 20.66
N GLU A 57 4.39 -12.97 19.91
CA GLU A 57 4.95 -14.28 19.61
C GLU A 57 5.94 -14.26 18.44
N ASN A 58 5.99 -13.16 17.67
CA ASN A 58 6.95 -13.02 16.59
C ASN A 58 8.33 -12.66 17.18
N LYS A 59 9.33 -13.51 16.89
CA LYS A 59 10.72 -13.31 17.34
C LYS A 59 11.36 -12.04 16.73
N TYR A 60 10.86 -11.60 15.58
CA TYR A 60 11.34 -10.42 14.86
C TYR A 60 10.14 -9.57 14.44
N PRO A 61 9.49 -8.85 15.38
CA PRO A 61 8.34 -8.04 15.05
C PRO A 61 8.73 -6.89 14.11
N THR A 62 7.81 -6.48 13.24
CA THR A 62 7.98 -5.32 12.34
C THR A 62 8.33 -4.06 13.15
N ASP A 63 9.20 -3.21 12.60
CA ASP A 63 9.50 -1.88 13.12
C ASP A 63 8.58 -0.79 12.53
N GLY A 64 7.69 -1.20 11.62
CA GLY A 64 6.70 -0.38 10.95
C GLY A 64 6.87 -0.38 9.43
N VAL A 65 5.84 0.06 8.72
CA VAL A 65 5.87 0.13 7.25
C VAL A 65 5.36 1.49 6.80
N GLU A 66 6.06 2.09 5.85
CA GLU A 66 5.60 3.28 5.15
C GLU A 66 4.79 2.89 3.91
N PHE A 67 3.56 3.39 3.84
CA PHE A 67 2.66 3.26 2.71
C PHE A 67 2.61 4.59 1.96
N SER A 68 2.72 4.54 0.65
CA SER A 68 2.55 5.71 -0.21
C SER A 68 1.77 5.39 -1.47
N ALA A 69 1.03 6.38 -1.97
CA ALA A 69 0.45 6.38 -3.30
C ALA A 69 1.05 7.57 -4.05
N LEU A 70 1.65 7.30 -5.21
CA LEU A 70 2.31 8.30 -6.04
C LEU A 70 1.93 8.15 -7.51
N ILE A 71 1.91 9.26 -8.21
CA ILE A 71 1.83 9.28 -9.68
C ILE A 71 3.24 9.38 -10.23
N GLN A 72 3.57 8.48 -11.16
CA GLN A 72 4.81 8.48 -11.91
C GLN A 72 4.49 8.76 -13.38
N GLY A 73 4.84 9.97 -13.85
CA GLY A 73 4.70 10.39 -15.24
C GLY A 73 5.93 10.08 -16.09
N GLU A 74 5.86 10.36 -17.40
CA GLU A 74 6.92 10.03 -18.38
C GLU A 74 8.31 10.64 -18.07
N LYS A 75 8.37 11.76 -17.34
CA LYS A 75 9.64 12.43 -16.97
C LYS A 75 10.21 12.01 -15.61
N SER A 76 9.77 10.87 -15.06
CA SER A 76 10.15 10.40 -13.71
C SER A 76 9.83 11.41 -12.60
N GLN A 77 8.91 12.35 -12.84
CA GLN A 77 8.36 13.18 -11.78
C GLN A 77 7.41 12.33 -10.96
N GLU A 78 7.75 12.13 -9.68
CA GLU A 78 6.88 11.52 -8.70
C GLU A 78 6.04 12.61 -8.03
N ARG A 79 4.70 12.48 -8.10
CA ARG A 79 3.78 13.28 -7.31
C ARG A 79 3.16 12.41 -6.24
N ILE A 80 3.49 12.67 -4.98
CA ILE A 80 2.89 11.97 -3.84
C ILE A 80 1.44 12.43 -3.67
N LEU A 81 0.51 11.48 -3.69
CA LEU A 81 -0.90 11.70 -3.40
C LEU A 81 -1.24 11.37 -1.95
N PHE A 82 -0.56 10.37 -1.40
CA PHE A 82 -0.76 9.89 -0.04
C PHE A 82 0.55 9.32 0.50
N LYS A 83 0.79 9.53 1.79
CA LYS A 83 1.88 8.92 2.53
C LYS A 83 1.47 8.75 3.99
N ARG A 84 1.64 7.55 4.53
CA ARG A 84 1.41 7.25 5.95
C ARG A 84 2.35 6.15 6.42
N PHE A 85 2.99 6.37 7.56
CA PHE A 85 3.74 5.37 8.27
C PHE A 85 2.85 4.70 9.31
N LEU A 86 2.90 3.36 9.41
CA LEU A 86 2.21 2.59 10.43
C LEU A 86 3.24 1.94 11.36
N ASN A 87 3.09 2.16 12.67
CA ASN A 87 3.88 1.48 13.70
C ASN A 87 2.95 0.77 14.70
N PRO A 88 2.41 -0.41 14.34
CA PRO A 88 1.45 -1.12 15.19
C PRO A 88 2.02 -1.63 16.51
N HIS A 89 3.35 -1.70 16.63
CA HIS A 89 4.00 -2.09 17.88
C HIS A 89 3.89 -0.99 18.94
N ILE A 90 4.15 0.26 18.55
CA ILE A 90 4.15 1.43 19.45
C ILE A 90 2.77 2.12 19.49
N VAL A 91 2.10 2.21 18.34
CA VAL A 91 0.86 2.96 18.12
C VAL A 91 -0.28 1.98 17.90
N GLU A 92 -1.06 1.73 18.95
CA GLU A 92 -2.19 0.78 18.87
C GLU A 92 -3.18 1.10 17.73
N PRO A 93 -3.55 2.38 17.46
CA PRO A 93 -4.42 2.72 16.33
C PRO A 93 -3.87 2.38 14.92
N ASP A 94 -2.57 2.09 14.78
CA ASP A 94 -1.99 1.65 13.51
C ASP A 94 -2.17 0.15 13.25
N ARG A 95 -2.74 -0.59 14.21
CA ARG A 95 -3.06 -2.02 14.07
C ARG A 95 -4.27 -2.25 13.18
N GLY A 96 -4.31 -3.44 12.61
CA GLY A 96 -5.43 -3.91 11.78
C GLY A 96 -5.60 -3.10 10.50
N LEU A 97 -6.83 -3.12 9.99
CA LEU A 97 -7.14 -2.54 8.69
C LEU A 97 -7.31 -1.03 8.74
N GLN A 98 -6.52 -0.33 7.92
CA GLN A 98 -6.58 1.11 7.72
C GLN A 98 -7.32 1.43 6.42
N ASN A 99 -8.04 2.55 6.40
CA ASN A 99 -8.69 3.06 5.19
C ASN A 99 -7.82 4.15 4.56
N LEU A 100 -7.66 4.09 3.23
CA LEU A 100 -7.19 5.25 2.48
C LEU A 100 -8.28 6.34 2.55
N PRO A 101 -7.91 7.62 2.75
CA PRO A 101 -8.83 8.69 2.47
C PRO A 101 -9.23 8.64 0.98
N THR A 102 -10.42 9.14 0.66
CA THR A 102 -10.81 9.34 -0.74
C THR A 102 -9.90 10.40 -1.34
N ILE A 103 -9.06 9.99 -2.29
CA ILE A 103 -8.06 10.86 -2.92
C ILE A 103 -8.51 11.17 -4.33
N SER A 104 -8.81 12.43 -4.60
CA SER A 104 -9.08 12.90 -5.97
C SER A 104 -7.79 13.46 -6.58
N PHE A 105 -7.50 13.05 -7.82
CA PHE A 105 -6.32 13.52 -8.54
C PHE A 105 -6.63 13.68 -10.04
N GLU A 106 -5.85 14.51 -10.71
CA GLU A 106 -5.97 14.76 -12.14
C GLU A 106 -4.60 14.57 -12.78
N ILE A 107 -4.59 13.92 -13.94
CA ILE A 107 -3.38 13.69 -14.74
C ILE A 107 -3.61 14.18 -16.16
N GLU A 108 -2.68 14.98 -16.68
CA GLU A 108 -2.78 15.59 -18.00
C GLU A 108 -2.46 14.61 -19.14
N GLN A 109 -1.64 13.60 -18.83
CA GLN A 109 -1.17 12.58 -19.76
C GLN A 109 -1.22 11.22 -19.05
N ASN A 110 -1.21 10.15 -19.85
CA ASN A 110 -1.17 8.79 -19.30
C ASN A 110 0.01 8.63 -18.34
N ALA A 111 -0.24 8.03 -17.20
CA ALA A 111 0.75 7.89 -16.13
C ALA A 111 0.55 6.58 -15.36
N GLU A 112 1.43 6.34 -14.40
CA GLU A 112 1.31 5.20 -13.49
C GLU A 112 0.91 5.68 -12.11
N LEU A 113 -0.09 5.03 -11.51
CA LEU A 113 -0.30 5.09 -10.08
C LEU A 113 0.51 3.94 -9.45
N VAL A 114 1.39 4.28 -8.52
CA VAL A 114 2.22 3.33 -7.79
C VAL A 114 1.82 3.35 -6.32
N LEU A 115 1.34 2.22 -5.82
CA LEU A 115 1.16 1.98 -4.39
C LEU A 115 2.43 1.31 -3.86
N ARG A 116 3.21 2.04 -3.07
CA ARG A 116 4.53 1.62 -2.60
C ARG A 116 4.51 1.36 -1.10
N THR A 117 5.24 0.32 -0.71
CA THR A 117 5.48 -0.11 0.67
C THR A 117 6.99 -0.10 0.91
N HIS A 118 7.44 0.66 1.89
CA HIS A 118 8.85 0.80 2.25
C HIS A 118 9.06 0.35 3.70
N PRO A 119 10.19 -0.31 4.02
CA PRO A 119 10.54 -0.67 5.38
C PRO A 119 10.54 0.53 6.32
N GLY A 120 10.38 0.27 7.61
CA GLY A 120 10.36 1.29 8.65
C GLY A 120 11.69 1.98 8.87
N ALA A 121 11.74 2.80 9.93
CA ALA A 121 12.85 3.73 10.20
C ALA A 121 14.23 3.04 10.37
N ALA A 122 14.28 1.74 10.70
CA ALA A 122 15.54 1.00 10.78
C ALA A 122 15.97 0.38 9.44
N ASN A 123 15.19 0.57 8.36
CA ASN A 123 15.39 -0.01 7.03
C ASN A 123 15.58 -1.55 7.08
N ASN A 124 14.93 -2.20 8.05
CA ASN A 124 15.01 -3.63 8.27
C ASN A 124 13.72 -4.30 7.77
N PRO A 125 13.69 -4.90 6.56
CA PRO A 125 12.49 -5.45 5.98
C PRO A 125 11.97 -6.74 6.68
N GLN A 126 12.62 -7.18 7.77
CA GLN A 126 12.23 -8.41 8.46
C GLN A 126 10.79 -8.31 8.97
N CYS A 127 9.94 -9.22 8.48
CA CYS A 127 8.54 -9.34 8.87
C CYS A 127 7.65 -8.14 8.50
N ASP A 128 8.00 -7.38 7.47
CA ASP A 128 7.13 -6.33 6.90
C ASP A 128 6.04 -6.93 6.01
N TRP A 129 5.16 -7.72 6.64
CA TRP A 129 4.02 -8.36 6.00
C TRP A 129 2.89 -7.34 5.82
N SER A 130 3.19 -6.31 5.03
CA SER A 130 2.25 -5.28 4.64
C SER A 130 1.21 -5.86 3.67
N PHE A 131 0.03 -5.24 3.61
CA PHE A 131 -1.00 -5.66 2.69
C PHE A 131 -1.77 -4.49 2.12
N TRP A 132 -2.36 -4.73 0.94
CA TRP A 132 -3.35 -3.87 0.32
C TRP A 132 -4.64 -4.64 0.07
N ASN A 133 -5.76 -3.95 0.14
CA ASN A 133 -7.09 -4.52 -0.09
C ASN A 133 -8.05 -3.50 -0.69
N ALA A 134 -9.05 -3.98 -1.43
CA ALA A 134 -10.15 -3.18 -1.97
C ALA A 134 -9.72 -1.95 -2.77
N VAL A 135 -8.50 -1.91 -3.34
CA VAL A 135 -8.02 -0.78 -4.13
C VAL A 135 -8.93 -0.59 -5.35
N ARG A 136 -9.36 0.65 -5.52
CA ARG A 136 -10.23 1.08 -6.61
C ARG A 136 -9.76 2.43 -7.15
N ILE A 137 -9.69 2.51 -8.46
CA ILE A 137 -9.37 3.70 -9.25
C ILE A 137 -10.55 3.91 -10.19
N GLU A 138 -11.28 5.01 -10.02
CA GLU A 138 -12.47 5.37 -10.80
C GLU A 138 -12.21 6.68 -11.56
N GLU A 139 -12.61 6.75 -12.83
CA GLU A 139 -12.59 7.99 -13.62
C GLU A 139 -13.83 8.82 -13.26
N ASN A 140 -13.65 10.13 -13.08
CA ASN A 140 -14.70 11.10 -12.72
C ASN A 140 -15.11 12.00 -13.89
#